data_AF-A0A2T0YAS3-F1
#
_entry.id   AF-A0A2T0YAS3-F1
#
_cell.length_a   1.000
_cell.length_b   1.000
_cell.length_c   1.000
_cell.angle_alpha   90.00
_cell.angle_beta   90.00
_cell.angle_gamma   90.00
#
_symmetry.space_group_name_H-M   'P 1'
#
loop_
_entity.id
_entity.type
_entity.pdbx_description
1 polymer ?
#
loop_
_entity_poly.entity_id
_entity_poly.type
_entity_poly.pdbx_seq_one_letter_code
_entity_poly.pdbx_strand_id
1 'polypeptide(L)'
;MRQANVEGGRKIPRQVKLTEFEDNALYFAAQRAGMTPARFLKESALSYERGMSVTERHTVVKELFLLKRSLAAIGTNINQLAKWANVEESLNAEISAELHSSLAYLNRLMGEISENTAQLAVSSEEADAS
;
A
#
# COMPACT_ATOMS: atom_id res chain seq x y z
N MET A 1 15.48 -1.79 -7.57
CA MET A 1 16.72 -0.96 -7.57
C MET A 1 17.97 -1.85 -7.65
N ARG A 2 18.93 -1.58 -8.55
CA ARG A 2 20.18 -2.35 -8.67
C ARG A 2 21.06 -2.11 -7.43
N GLN A 3 21.57 -3.18 -6.82
CA GLN A 3 22.46 -3.05 -5.65
C GLN A 3 23.75 -2.34 -6.06
N ALA A 4 24.21 -1.39 -5.25
CA ALA A 4 25.50 -0.74 -5.46
C ALA A 4 26.63 -1.78 -5.52
N ASN A 5 27.60 -1.53 -6.39
CA ASN A 5 28.84 -2.30 -6.43
C ASN A 5 29.59 -2.03 -5.13
N VAL A 6 30.11 -3.09 -4.52
CA VAL A 6 30.91 -3.01 -3.29
C VAL A 6 32.33 -3.39 -3.62
N GLU A 7 33.28 -2.61 -3.12
CA GLU A 7 34.71 -2.86 -3.29
C GLU A 7 35.07 -4.25 -2.74
N GLY A 8 35.85 -5.02 -3.51
CA GLY A 8 36.16 -6.42 -3.18
C GLY A 8 35.06 -7.45 -3.52
N GLY A 9 33.86 -7.01 -3.90
CA GLY A 9 32.75 -7.87 -4.33
C GLY A 9 32.10 -8.68 -3.20
N ARG A 10 31.03 -9.44 -3.54
CA ARG A 10 30.31 -10.29 -2.58
C ARG A 10 30.76 -11.74 -2.76
N LYS A 11 31.76 -12.14 -1.98
CA LYS A 11 32.45 -13.44 -2.14
C LYS A 11 31.94 -14.57 -1.25
N ILE A 12 31.03 -14.31 -0.32
CA ILE A 12 30.56 -15.30 0.66
C ILE A 12 29.29 -15.97 0.15
N PRO A 13 29.34 -17.24 -0.32
CA PRO A 13 28.14 -17.99 -0.67
C PRO A 13 27.43 -18.53 0.59
N ARG A 14 26.11 -18.69 0.47
CA ARG A 14 25.27 -19.44 1.41
C ARG A 14 24.47 -20.44 0.60
N GLN A 15 24.44 -21.70 1.06
CA GLN A 15 23.68 -22.76 0.41
C GLN A 15 22.47 -23.10 1.27
N VAL A 16 21.31 -23.22 0.63
CA VAL A 16 20.04 -23.59 1.28
C VAL A 16 19.53 -24.84 0.59
N LYS A 17 19.16 -25.85 1.37
CA LYS A 17 18.53 -27.06 0.84
C LYS A 17 17.02 -26.84 0.83
N LEU A 18 16.42 -27.09 -0.32
CA LEU A 18 14.98 -26.95 -0.55
C LEU A 18 14.45 -28.27 -1.09
N THR A 19 13.21 -28.58 -0.76
CA THR A 19 12.42 -29.56 -1.51
C THR A 19 12.01 -28.98 -2.87
N GLU A 20 11.60 -29.82 -3.82
CA GLU A 20 11.14 -29.35 -5.13
C GLU A 20 9.96 -28.38 -5.05
N PHE A 21 9.04 -28.60 -4.10
CA PHE A 21 7.91 -27.70 -3.89
C PHE A 21 8.35 -26.34 -3.36
N GLU A 22 9.26 -26.33 -2.39
CA GLU A 22 9.81 -25.09 -1.82
C GLU A 22 10.64 -24.30 -2.83
N ASP A 23 11.43 -24.99 -3.66
CA ASP A 23 12.19 -24.36 -4.73
C ASP A 23 11.27 -23.73 -5.78
N ASN A 24 10.22 -24.43 -6.20
CA ASN A 24 9.21 -23.88 -7.10
C ASN A 24 8.48 -22.68 -6.48
N ALA A 25 8.08 -22.76 -5.21
CA ALA A 25 7.43 -21.66 -4.52
C ALA A 25 8.37 -20.45 -4.38
N LEU A 26 9.63 -20.67 -4.02
CA LEU A 26 10.65 -19.62 -3.95
C LEU A 26 10.90 -19.03 -5.33
N TYR A 27 10.96 -19.86 -6.36
CA TYR A 27 11.14 -19.44 -7.74
C TYR A 27 9.97 -18.55 -8.17
N PHE A 28 8.73 -18.97 -8.01
CA PHE A 28 7.57 -18.15 -8.35
C PHE A 28 7.48 -16.89 -7.51
N ALA A 29 7.77 -16.94 -6.21
CA ALA A 29 7.79 -15.74 -5.37
C ALA A 29 8.90 -14.76 -5.78
N ALA A 30 10.08 -15.27 -6.14
CA ALA A 30 11.20 -14.45 -6.59
C ALA A 30 11.00 -13.88 -7.99
N GLN A 31 10.36 -14.67 -8.87
CA GLN A 31 9.95 -14.33 -10.24
C GLN A 31 8.62 -13.56 -10.30
N ARG A 32 7.98 -13.42 -9.14
CA ARG A 32 7.12 -12.31 -8.82
C ARG A 32 8.04 -11.14 -8.34
N ALA A 33 9.02 -11.33 -7.48
CA ALA A 33 9.69 -10.18 -6.85
C ALA A 33 10.63 -9.20 -7.60
N GLY A 34 10.82 -9.35 -8.88
CA GLY A 34 11.86 -8.76 -9.71
C GLY A 34 13.23 -9.35 -9.55
N MET A 35 13.30 -10.59 -9.07
CA MET A 35 14.49 -11.04 -8.41
C MET A 35 14.86 -12.46 -8.78
N THR A 36 16.17 -12.70 -8.82
CA THR A 36 16.65 -14.08 -8.77
C THR A 36 16.28 -14.67 -7.40
N PRO A 37 15.99 -15.98 -7.30
CA PRO A 37 15.68 -16.65 -6.03
C PRO A 37 16.66 -16.31 -4.90
N ALA A 38 17.97 -16.33 -5.20
CA ALA A 38 19.01 -15.98 -4.23
C ALA A 38 18.97 -14.51 -3.79
N ARG A 39 18.64 -13.59 -4.71
CA ARG A 39 18.50 -12.17 -4.40
C ARG A 39 17.23 -11.94 -3.57
N PHE A 40 16.12 -12.54 -3.95
CA PHE A 40 14.86 -12.45 -3.22
C PHE A 40 15.00 -12.95 -1.79
N LEU A 41 15.64 -14.10 -1.59
CA LEU A 41 15.92 -14.65 -0.27
C LEU A 41 16.76 -13.67 0.58
N LYS A 42 17.80 -13.09 -0.01
CA LYS A 42 18.67 -12.12 0.66
C LYS A 42 17.93 -10.82 1.01
N GLU A 43 17.20 -10.23 0.07
CA GLU A 43 16.46 -8.98 0.29
C GLU A 43 15.32 -9.19 1.28
N SER A 44 14.61 -10.32 1.23
CA SER A 44 13.57 -10.67 2.20
C SER A 44 14.13 -10.82 3.61
N ALA A 45 15.27 -11.50 3.76
CA ALA A 45 15.94 -11.64 5.05
C ALA A 45 16.50 -10.31 5.60
N LEU A 46 17.04 -9.43 4.74
CA LEU A 46 17.62 -8.14 5.16
C LEU A 46 16.59 -7.01 5.30
N SER A 47 15.46 -7.08 4.60
CA SER A 47 14.34 -6.14 4.74
C SER A 47 13.55 -6.38 6.02
N TYR A 48 13.47 -7.64 6.48
CA TYR A 48 12.97 -8.00 7.81
C TYR A 48 13.75 -7.26 8.92
N GLU A 49 15.07 -7.11 8.80
CA GLU A 49 15.88 -6.33 9.74
C GLU A 49 15.73 -4.79 9.61
N ARG A 50 15.15 -4.28 8.51
CA ARG A 50 15.00 -2.83 8.23
C ARG A 50 13.57 -2.30 8.30
N GLY A 51 12.62 -3.12 8.77
CA GLY A 51 11.33 -2.62 9.29
C GLY A 51 10.14 -2.58 8.31
N MET A 52 10.03 -3.52 7.36
CA MET A 52 8.75 -4.12 6.95
C MET A 52 8.95 -5.11 5.78
N SER A 53 8.37 -6.29 5.93
CA SER A 53 8.30 -7.35 4.91
C SER A 53 7.29 -7.06 3.80
N VAL A 54 7.37 -7.80 2.70
CA VAL A 54 6.43 -7.68 1.55
C VAL A 54 4.98 -7.97 1.96
N THR A 55 4.77 -8.95 2.83
CA THR A 55 3.45 -9.30 3.37
C THR A 55 2.86 -8.21 4.25
N GLU A 56 3.68 -7.58 5.10
CA GLU A 56 3.27 -6.43 5.90
C GLU A 56 2.90 -5.24 5.01
N ARG A 57 3.65 -4.99 3.94
CA ARG A 57 3.31 -3.96 2.96
C ARG A 57 1.95 -4.22 2.29
N HIS A 58 1.68 -5.45 1.86
CA HIS A 58 0.40 -5.81 1.28
C HIS A 58 -0.77 -5.65 2.28
N THR A 59 -0.51 -5.93 3.56
CA THR A 59 -1.50 -5.76 4.64
C THR A 59 -1.80 -4.29 4.90
N VAL A 60 -0.77 -3.43 4.95
CA VAL A 60 -0.93 -1.97 5.07
C VAL A 60 -1.72 -1.39 3.90
N VAL A 61 -1.41 -1.81 2.67
CA VAL A 61 -2.16 -1.38 1.47
C VAL A 61 -3.64 -1.79 1.58
N LYS A 62 -3.92 -3.02 2.02
CA LYS A 62 -5.30 -3.50 2.23
C LYS A 62 -6.04 -2.68 3.29
N GLU A 63 -5.41 -2.37 4.42
CA GLU A 63 -6.00 -1.55 5.49
C GLU A 63 -6.30 -0.12 5.02
N LEU A 64 -5.42 0.46 4.21
CA LEU A 64 -5.65 1.78 3.61
C LEU A 64 -6.85 1.79 2.65
N PHE A 65 -7.05 0.70 1.88
CA PHE A 65 -8.26 0.57 1.05
C PHE A 65 -9.55 0.43 1.88
N LEU A 66 -9.49 -0.26 3.03
CA LEU A 66 -10.63 -0.35 3.94
C LEU A 66 -10.96 1.00 4.58
N LEU A 67 -9.94 1.73 5.05
CA LEU A 67 -10.09 3.09 5.58
C LEU A 67 -10.71 4.03 4.53
N LYS A 68 -10.24 3.95 3.28
CA LYS A 68 -10.81 4.68 2.13
C LYS A 68 -12.30 4.44 1.98
N ARG A 69 -12.73 3.19 2.05
CA ARG A 69 -14.14 2.81 1.89
C ARG A 69 -15.00 3.31 3.05
N SER A 70 -14.51 3.20 4.28
CA SER A 70 -15.19 3.71 5.48
C SER A 70 -15.36 5.23 5.42
N LEU A 71 -14.32 5.96 5.00
CA LEU A 71 -14.38 7.41 4.90
C LEU A 71 -15.34 7.88 3.79
N ALA A 72 -15.38 7.18 2.65
CA ALA A 72 -16.37 7.45 1.60
C ALA A 72 -17.83 7.24 2.06
N ALA A 73 -18.07 6.21 2.87
CA ALA A 73 -19.38 5.97 3.48
C ALA A 73 -19.77 7.09 4.46
N ILE A 74 -18.83 7.53 5.31
CA ILE A 74 -19.03 8.65 6.23
C ILE A 74 -19.35 9.94 5.44
N GLY A 75 -18.57 10.27 4.41
CA GLY A 75 -18.82 11.46 3.58
C GLY A 75 -20.20 11.43 2.91
N THR A 76 -20.65 10.26 2.49
CA THR A 76 -22.00 10.07 1.93
C THR A 76 -23.08 10.34 2.97
N ASN A 77 -22.94 9.79 4.18
CA ASN A 77 -23.90 9.99 5.27
C ASN A 77 -23.98 11.47 5.68
N ILE A 78 -22.83 12.14 5.78
CA ILE A 78 -22.76 13.56 6.09
C ILE A 78 -23.47 14.39 5.01
N ASN A 79 -23.25 14.09 3.73
CA ASN A 79 -23.92 14.78 2.62
C ASN A 79 -25.45 14.57 2.65
N GLN A 80 -25.92 13.39 3.08
CA GLN A 80 -27.35 13.13 3.25
C GLN A 80 -27.94 13.91 4.42
N LEU A 81 -27.25 13.95 5.57
CA LEU A 81 -27.66 14.75 6.73
C LEU A 81 -27.70 16.23 6.40
N ALA A 82 -26.73 16.74 5.64
CA ALA A 82 -26.70 18.11 5.15
C ALA A 82 -27.93 18.44 4.29
N LYS A 83 -28.29 17.55 3.36
CA LYS A 83 -29.46 17.72 2.50
C LYS A 83 -30.76 17.70 3.31
N TRP A 84 -30.89 16.76 4.25
CA TRP A 84 -32.06 16.69 5.13
C TRP A 84 -32.21 17.94 5.99
N ALA A 85 -31.11 18.38 6.61
CA ALA A 85 -31.12 19.55 7.48
C ALA A 85 -31.32 20.88 6.70
N ASN A 86 -30.88 20.97 5.44
CA ASN A 86 -31.22 22.07 4.53
C ASN A 86 -32.72 22.07 4.16
N VAL A 87 -33.35 20.90 4.00
CA VAL A 87 -34.79 20.79 3.73
C VAL A 87 -35.62 21.22 4.95
N GLU A 88 -35.14 20.93 6.16
CA GLU A 88 -35.77 21.32 7.42
C GLU A 88 -35.49 22.79 7.82
N GLU A 89 -34.84 23.58 6.95
CA GLU A 89 -34.36 24.96 7.22
C GLU A 89 -33.50 25.09 8.50
N SER A 90 -32.98 23.97 9.00
CA SER A 90 -32.24 23.88 10.27
C SER A 90 -30.76 24.23 10.14
N LEU A 91 -30.27 24.39 8.91
CA LEU A 91 -28.89 24.81 8.60
C LEU A 91 -28.86 26.27 8.13
N ASN A 92 -28.02 27.08 8.77
CA ASN A 92 -27.69 28.39 8.25
C ASN A 92 -26.63 28.29 7.12
N ALA A 93 -26.50 29.35 6.33
CA ALA A 93 -25.61 29.37 5.17
C ALA A 93 -24.11 29.15 5.52
N GLU A 94 -23.70 29.59 6.71
CA GLU A 94 -22.31 29.47 7.19
C GLU A 94 -21.94 28.00 7.47
N ILE A 95 -22.78 27.27 8.20
CA ILE A 95 -22.58 25.85 8.50
C ILE A 95 -22.61 25.02 7.21
N SER A 96 -23.51 25.37 6.27
CA SER A 96 -23.59 24.69 4.97
C SER A 96 -22.30 24.86 4.16
N ALA A 97 -21.71 26.06 4.17
CA ALA A 97 -20.45 26.34 3.48
C ALA A 97 -19.26 25.62 4.14
N GLU A 98 -19.17 25.62 5.47
CA GLU A 98 -18.10 24.93 6.20
C GLU A 98 -18.15 23.43 5.96
N LEU A 99 -19.34 22.83 5.98
CA LEU A 99 -19.53 21.41 5.70
C LEU A 99 -19.11 21.05 4.27
N HIS A 100 -19.49 21.86 3.29
CA HIS A 100 -19.07 21.66 1.91
C HIS A 100 -17.54 21.72 1.76
N SER A 101 -16.89 22.69 2.41
CA SER A 101 -15.43 22.83 2.39
C SER A 101 -14.72 21.64 3.03
N SER A 102 -15.25 21.14 4.15
CA SER A 102 -14.71 19.97 4.86
C SER A 102 -14.84 18.70 4.02
N LEU A 103 -16.00 18.49 3.38
CA LEU A 103 -16.19 17.37 2.47
C LEU A 103 -15.28 17.45 1.23
N ALA A 104 -15.08 18.66 0.68
CA ALA A 104 -14.16 18.87 -0.44
C ALA A 104 -12.71 18.56 -0.04
N TYR A 105 -12.27 18.99 1.14
CA TYR A 105 -10.95 18.69 1.68
C TYR A 105 -10.75 17.19 1.92
N LEU A 106 -11.74 16.51 2.51
CA LEU A 106 -11.72 15.05 2.68
C LEU A 106 -11.62 14.33 1.34
N ASN A 107 -12.39 14.74 0.33
CA ASN A 107 -12.32 14.14 -1.01
C ASN A 107 -10.93 14.32 -1.65
N ARG A 108 -10.28 15.46 -1.44
CA ARG A 108 -8.91 15.69 -1.90
C ARG A 108 -7.91 14.77 -1.19
N LEU A 109 -7.91 14.73 0.14
CA LEU A 109 -7.05 13.83 0.91
C LEU A 109 -7.26 12.37 0.53
N MET A 110 -8.50 11.99 0.27
CA MET A 110 -8.88 10.68 -0.23
C MET A 110 -8.27 10.37 -1.61
N GLY A 111 -8.19 11.36 -2.49
CA GLY A 111 -7.48 11.27 -3.76
C GLY A 111 -5.98 11.07 -3.55
N GLU A 112 -5.35 11.88 -2.70
CA GLU A 112 -3.92 11.81 -2.38
C GLU A 112 -3.53 10.47 -1.74
N ILE A 113 -4.33 9.96 -0.80
CA ILE A 113 -4.14 8.62 -0.23
C ILE A 113 -4.29 7.55 -1.31
N SER A 114 -5.27 7.67 -2.20
CA SER A 114 -5.49 6.69 -3.27
C SER A 114 -4.33 6.64 -4.26
N GLU A 115 -3.72 7.79 -4.55
CA GLU A 115 -2.56 7.88 -5.43
C GLU A 115 -1.33 7.26 -4.76
N ASN A 116 -1.08 7.60 -3.49
CA ASN A 116 0.04 7.06 -2.72
C ASN A 116 -0.11 5.55 -2.44
N THR A 117 -1.32 5.04 -2.18
CA THR A 117 -1.56 3.61 -2.01
C THR A 117 -1.37 2.86 -3.32
N ALA A 118 -1.80 3.43 -4.45
CA ALA A 118 -1.54 2.84 -5.76
C ALA A 118 -0.04 2.79 -6.06
N GLN A 119 0.72 3.85 -5.75
CA GLN A 119 2.18 3.84 -5.88
C GLN A 119 2.85 2.78 -5.01
N LEU A 120 2.38 2.56 -3.77
CA LEU A 120 2.86 1.50 -2.87
C LEU A 120 2.50 0.09 -3.36
N ALA A 121 1.29 -0.09 -3.91
CA ALA A 121 0.83 -1.36 -4.46
C ALA A 121 1.57 -1.72 -5.76
N VAL A 122 1.78 -0.76 -6.66
CA VAL A 122 2.60 -0.90 -7.87
C VAL A 122 4.04 -1.22 -7.49
N SER A 123 4.59 -0.56 -6.46
CA SER A 123 5.93 -0.89 -5.95
C SER A 123 6.03 -2.29 -5.34
N SER A 124 4.91 -2.89 -4.90
CA SER A 124 4.84 -4.29 -4.49
C SER A 124 4.59 -5.26 -5.63
N GLU A 125 3.83 -4.89 -6.68
CA GLU A 125 3.58 -5.72 -7.87
C GLU A 125 4.76 -5.71 -8.86
N GLU A 126 5.50 -4.62 -8.99
CA GLU A 126 6.80 -4.62 -9.68
C GLU A 126 7.84 -5.46 -8.91
N ALA A 127 7.61 -5.62 -7.60
CA ALA A 127 8.25 -6.61 -6.74
C ALA A 127 7.35 -7.83 -6.49
N ASP A 128 6.40 -8.15 -7.39
CA ASP A 128 5.61 -9.39 -7.46
C ASP A 128 5.25 -9.85 -8.92
N ALA A 129 5.81 -9.29 -10.00
CA ALA A 129 5.71 -9.71 -11.42
C ALA A 129 7.05 -9.99 -12.17
N SER A 130 8.17 -10.20 -11.49
CA SER A 130 9.54 -10.05 -11.99
C SER A 130 10.47 -11.04 -11.28
#